data_AF-A0A7W1J863-F1
#
_entry.id   AF-A0A7W1J863-F1
#
_cell.length_a   1.000
_cell.length_b   1.000
_cell.length_c   1.000
_cell.angle_alpha   90.00
_cell.angle_beta   90.00
_cell.angle_gamma   90.00
#
_symmetry.space_group_name_H-M   'P 1'
#
loop_
_entity.id
_entity.type
_entity.pdbx_description
1 polymer ?
#
loop_
_entity_poly.entity_id
_entity_poly.type
_entity_poly.pdbx_seq_one_letter_code
_entity_poly.pdbx_strand_id
1 'polypeptide(L)'
;MTTTSDQQMPGWLYHAIQNDPAFRVLTMDGVNWIDPFTGTIVAAPFGYEDVAHKYLAKHKPWTRMQPKQLTDLLILRWFHYLRENLEFVPYLRVFNHGMWLNPYIGQWISGIPLENDKVTLRSIEAMATHLAHCGEAQTGKMIETYKLDRLIADGPRIATRAQAKSSGRLSSTGKVGAKPAMARPVKTNATPARLTMKTPTKRQTDFMQIKQMLIKMLARPPRVEGYQLIVHYEPHSAISRDFYDIIQIDDHHLLLALGDITGHGPGSALMVASTLKSLRLIANSKKHRDLIDIVSALNDDVRPDLMQDCTITMFAALIDTRRRSMTYLCAGHHPAALLNQKRETPMQQIGTQGATLGKATGDDFRRVLRPVTMKLEVGDILLMYSDGLFQVQDARKAEYGRFKFLGSCVANLGRPCNELINQVLEDAKSHAGGRLSEDMTILALRVKEGAQGSDITSFNESWLGKTQMS
;
A
#
# COMPACT_ATOMS: atom_id res chain seq x y z
N MET A 1 37.44 -29.12 34.35
CA MET A 1 36.00 -28.90 34.60
C MET A 1 35.83 -27.39 34.68
N THR A 2 35.14 -26.69 33.80
CA THR A 2 33.77 -26.91 33.32
C THR A 2 33.61 -26.47 31.86
N THR A 3 33.01 -27.34 31.08
CA THR A 3 32.48 -27.15 29.73
C THR A 3 31.49 -25.98 29.69
N THR A 4 31.76 -24.96 28.89
CA THR A 4 30.75 -23.98 28.47
C THR A 4 29.77 -24.72 27.56
N SER A 5 28.68 -25.23 28.12
CA SER A 5 27.66 -25.91 27.33
C SER A 5 27.06 -24.88 26.39
N ASP A 6 27.13 -25.15 25.09
CA ASP A 6 26.41 -24.40 24.08
C ASP A 6 24.92 -24.74 24.26
N GLN A 7 24.26 -24.02 25.20
CA GLN A 7 22.86 -24.26 25.49
C GLN A 7 22.07 -23.92 24.24
N GLN A 8 21.58 -24.98 23.59
CA GLN A 8 20.65 -24.94 22.48
C GLN A 8 19.32 -24.33 22.98
N MET A 9 18.58 -23.69 22.07
CA MET A 9 17.34 -23.02 22.44
C MET A 9 16.34 -24.02 23.06
N PRO A 10 15.72 -23.73 24.22
CA PRO A 10 14.82 -24.67 24.88
C PRO A 10 13.60 -25.02 24.00
N GLY A 11 13.16 -26.28 24.03
CA GLY A 11 12.00 -26.75 23.25
C GLY A 11 10.71 -25.98 23.49
N TRP A 12 10.47 -25.53 24.74
CA TRP A 12 9.30 -24.71 25.07
C TRP A 12 9.30 -23.36 24.33
N LEU A 13 10.48 -22.81 24.01
CA LEU A 13 10.59 -21.53 23.32
C LEU A 13 10.19 -21.65 21.85
N TYR A 14 10.48 -22.80 21.21
CA TYR A 14 9.98 -23.08 19.87
C TYR A 14 8.45 -23.12 19.85
N HIS A 15 7.84 -23.80 20.82
CA HIS A 15 6.39 -23.87 20.96
C HIS A 15 5.78 -22.49 21.26
N ALA A 16 6.43 -21.68 22.10
CA ALA A 16 5.96 -20.34 22.45
C ALA A 16 5.95 -19.39 21.25
N ILE A 17 6.99 -19.40 20.40
CA ILE A 17 7.05 -18.57 19.18
C ILE A 17 5.85 -18.78 18.25
N GLN A 18 5.37 -20.02 18.16
CA GLN A 18 4.24 -20.39 17.30
C GLN A 18 2.88 -20.10 17.95
N ASN A 19 2.76 -20.35 19.26
CA ASN A 19 1.44 -20.47 19.90
C ASN A 19 1.12 -19.37 20.91
N ASP A 20 2.13 -18.76 21.56
CA ASP A 20 1.92 -17.75 22.59
C ASP A 20 1.78 -16.36 21.95
N PRO A 21 0.64 -15.66 22.09
CA PRO A 21 0.44 -14.33 21.52
C PRO A 21 1.52 -13.30 21.88
N ALA A 22 2.16 -13.41 23.06
CA ALA A 22 3.24 -12.51 23.46
C ALA A 22 4.45 -12.61 22.53
N PHE A 23 4.70 -13.78 21.95
CA PHE A 23 5.81 -13.99 21.01
C PHE A 23 5.47 -13.58 19.57
N ARG A 24 4.25 -13.13 19.31
CA ARG A 24 3.71 -12.86 17.97
C ARG A 24 3.47 -11.38 17.72
N VAL A 25 3.90 -10.53 18.65
CA VAL A 25 3.66 -9.08 18.58
C VAL A 25 4.60 -8.46 17.54
N LEU A 26 4.00 -7.89 16.50
CA LEU A 26 4.69 -7.13 15.47
C LEU A 26 4.45 -5.63 15.68
N THR A 27 5.28 -4.78 15.08
CA THR A 27 4.99 -3.35 14.92
C THR A 27 3.68 -3.13 14.15
N MET A 28 3.12 -1.92 14.21
CA MET A 28 1.80 -1.63 13.59
C MET A 28 1.79 -1.80 12.06
N ASP A 29 2.93 -1.63 11.40
CA ASP A 29 3.13 -1.88 9.97
C ASP A 29 3.34 -3.36 9.63
N GLY A 30 3.49 -4.24 10.63
CA GLY A 30 3.71 -5.67 10.46
C GLY A 30 5.13 -6.07 10.02
N VAL A 31 6.06 -5.11 9.91
CA VAL A 31 7.38 -5.34 9.29
C VAL A 31 8.44 -5.75 10.31
N ASN A 32 8.25 -5.43 11.59
CA ASN A 32 9.22 -5.74 12.64
C ASN A 32 8.58 -6.55 13.75
N TRP A 33 9.32 -7.50 14.28
CA TRP A 33 8.95 -8.29 15.46
C TRP A 33 9.43 -7.61 16.74
N ILE A 34 8.62 -7.65 17.79
CA ILE A 34 8.99 -7.11 19.10
C ILE A 34 9.43 -8.29 19.98
N ASP A 35 10.71 -8.31 20.36
CA ASP A 35 11.26 -9.35 21.23
C ASP A 35 10.52 -9.36 22.57
N PRO A 36 9.87 -10.48 22.95
CA PRO A 36 9.07 -10.56 24.17
C PRO A 36 9.90 -10.43 25.44
N PHE A 37 11.22 -10.65 25.41
CA PHE A 37 12.06 -10.52 26.60
C PHE A 37 12.50 -9.06 26.81
N THR A 38 13.08 -8.45 25.77
CA THR A 38 13.71 -7.12 25.90
C THR A 38 12.79 -5.98 25.46
N GLY A 39 11.77 -6.26 24.64
CA GLY A 39 10.98 -5.23 23.93
C GLY A 39 11.71 -4.62 22.74
N THR A 40 12.88 -5.17 22.35
CA THR A 40 13.66 -4.69 21.22
C THR A 40 12.96 -5.00 19.91
N ILE A 41 13.00 -4.05 18.99
CA ILE A 41 12.40 -4.19 17.66
C ILE A 41 13.43 -4.82 16.73
N VAL A 42 13.03 -5.91 16.09
CA VAL A 42 13.86 -6.72 15.21
C VAL A 42 13.20 -6.77 13.84
N ALA A 43 13.93 -6.42 12.79
CA ALA A 43 13.41 -6.46 11.43
C ALA A 43 12.96 -7.87 11.04
N ALA A 44 11.69 -8.01 10.66
CA ALA A 44 11.06 -9.27 10.28
C ALA A 44 10.14 -9.12 9.04
N PRO A 45 10.65 -8.54 7.94
CA PRO A 45 9.82 -8.11 6.81
C PRO A 45 9.14 -9.25 6.03
N PHE A 46 9.61 -10.49 6.20
CA PHE A 46 9.12 -11.69 5.51
C PHE A 46 8.47 -12.70 6.46
N GLY A 47 8.06 -12.25 7.65
CA GLY A 47 7.55 -13.10 8.72
C GLY A 47 8.52 -13.20 9.89
N TYR A 48 7.97 -13.39 11.09
CA TYR A 48 8.72 -13.28 12.34
C TYR A 48 9.29 -14.58 12.88
N GLU A 49 8.76 -15.74 12.47
CA GLU A 49 9.09 -17.02 13.11
C GLU A 49 10.60 -17.35 12.96
N ASP A 50 11.12 -17.36 11.73
CA ASP A 50 12.53 -17.62 11.47
C ASP A 50 13.45 -16.57 12.08
N VAL A 51 13.02 -15.31 12.07
CA VAL A 51 13.75 -14.19 12.67
C VAL A 51 13.82 -14.34 14.17
N ALA A 52 12.70 -14.66 14.83
CA ALA A 52 12.61 -14.89 16.26
C ALA A 52 13.49 -16.07 16.68
N HIS A 53 13.46 -17.19 15.94
CA HIS A 53 14.33 -18.34 16.19
C HIS A 53 15.81 -17.97 16.14
N LYS A 54 16.26 -17.32 15.05
CA LYS A 54 17.67 -16.91 14.89
C LYS A 54 18.07 -15.87 15.93
N TYR A 55 17.23 -14.88 16.19
CA TYR A 55 17.50 -13.80 17.13
C TYR A 55 17.60 -14.32 18.56
N LEU A 56 16.64 -15.12 19.01
CA LEU A 56 16.64 -15.67 20.36
C LEU A 56 17.79 -16.66 20.54
N ALA A 57 18.04 -17.57 19.60
CA ALA A 57 19.17 -18.51 19.66
C ALA A 57 20.52 -17.79 19.83
N LYS A 58 20.69 -16.64 19.17
CA LYS A 58 21.89 -15.81 19.25
C LYS A 58 22.02 -15.07 20.59
N HIS A 59 20.96 -14.44 21.08
CA HIS A 59 21.03 -13.52 22.23
C HIS A 59 20.72 -14.20 23.57
N LYS A 60 20.09 -15.39 23.55
CA LYS A 60 19.77 -16.24 24.70
C LYS A 60 19.11 -15.50 25.89
N PRO A 61 18.14 -14.58 25.68
CA PRO A 61 17.62 -13.72 26.76
C PRO A 61 16.88 -14.49 27.87
N TRP A 62 16.32 -15.67 27.54
CA TRP A 62 15.62 -16.55 28.50
C TRP A 62 16.50 -17.04 29.66
N THR A 63 17.83 -16.95 29.54
CA THR A 63 18.76 -17.35 30.60
C THR A 63 18.74 -16.39 31.79
N ARG A 64 18.22 -15.16 31.61
CA ARG A 64 18.27 -14.09 32.61
C ARG A 64 16.96 -13.31 32.76
N MET A 65 16.04 -13.43 31.81
CA MET A 65 14.81 -12.66 31.75
C MET A 65 13.61 -13.56 31.52
N GLN A 66 12.46 -13.17 32.09
CA GLN A 66 11.18 -13.75 31.74
C GLN A 66 10.53 -12.96 30.58
N PRO A 67 9.73 -13.61 29.72
CA PRO A 67 8.93 -12.90 28.72
C PRO A 67 8.00 -11.89 29.38
N LYS A 68 7.86 -10.72 28.77
CA LYS A 68 6.89 -9.69 29.15
C LYS A 68 5.47 -10.19 28.90
N GLN A 69 4.51 -9.65 29.65
CA GLN A 69 3.10 -9.93 29.41
C GLN A 69 2.67 -9.36 28.06
N LEU A 70 1.67 -9.97 27.42
CA LEU A 70 1.13 -9.50 26.14
C LEU A 70 0.75 -8.01 26.20
N THR A 71 0.11 -7.57 27.29
CA THR A 71 -0.29 -6.18 27.49
C THR A 71 0.91 -5.23 27.45
N ASP A 72 2.02 -5.57 28.10
CA ASP A 72 3.23 -4.73 28.09
C ASP A 72 3.83 -4.61 26.68
N LEU A 73 3.78 -5.68 25.90
CA LEU A 73 4.25 -5.71 24.52
C LEU A 73 3.32 -4.90 23.59
N LEU A 74 2.01 -4.94 23.82
CA LEU A 74 1.06 -4.08 23.12
C LEU A 74 1.25 -2.60 23.48
N ILE A 75 1.59 -2.28 24.73
CA ILE A 75 1.98 -0.92 25.13
C ILE A 75 3.23 -0.50 24.37
N LEU A 76 4.27 -1.34 24.31
CA LEU A 76 5.49 -1.04 23.55
C LEU A 76 5.21 -0.87 22.05
N ARG A 77 4.35 -1.71 21.46
CA ARG A 77 3.88 -1.59 20.08
C ARG A 77 3.23 -0.24 19.81
N TRP A 78 2.29 0.17 20.66
CA TRP A 78 1.61 1.46 20.55
C TRP A 78 2.52 2.64 20.86
N PHE A 79 3.40 2.51 21.85
CA PHE A 79 4.38 3.53 22.19
C PHE A 79 5.31 3.80 21.01
N HIS A 80 5.81 2.73 20.36
CA HIS A 80 6.60 2.84 19.14
C HIS A 80 5.82 3.54 18.03
N TYR A 81 4.61 3.05 17.74
CA TYR A 81 3.76 3.62 16.71
C TYR A 81 3.46 5.11 16.96
N LEU A 82 3.03 5.48 18.17
CA LEU A 82 2.74 6.86 18.53
C LEU A 82 4.00 7.72 18.48
N ARG A 83 5.13 7.25 18.99
CA ARG A 83 6.39 8.01 18.93
C ARG A 83 6.78 8.35 17.49
N GLU A 84 6.53 7.43 16.56
CA GLU A 84 6.83 7.64 15.14
C GLU A 84 5.73 8.37 14.37
N ASN A 85 4.46 8.25 14.77
CA ASN A 85 3.33 8.68 13.94
C ASN A 85 2.49 9.80 14.55
N LEU A 86 2.65 10.11 15.84
CA LEU A 86 1.91 11.17 16.51
C LEU A 86 2.18 12.52 15.85
N GLU A 87 3.36 12.72 15.28
CA GLU A 87 3.66 13.93 14.51
C GLU A 87 2.94 14.02 13.17
N PHE A 88 2.59 12.88 12.58
CA PHE A 88 2.20 12.81 11.18
C PHE A 88 0.73 12.44 10.97
N VAL A 89 0.06 11.91 11.99
CA VAL A 89 -1.35 11.51 11.93
C VAL A 89 -2.18 12.49 12.77
N PRO A 90 -2.86 13.47 12.14
CA PRO A 90 -3.59 14.52 12.85
C PRO A 90 -4.62 13.99 13.86
N TYR A 91 -5.30 12.89 13.52
CA TYR A 91 -6.30 12.28 14.39
C TYR A 91 -5.74 11.70 15.70
N LEU A 92 -4.43 11.38 15.76
CA LEU A 92 -3.80 10.93 17.00
C LEU A 92 -3.47 12.08 17.95
N ARG A 93 -3.52 13.34 17.49
CA ARG A 93 -3.09 14.54 18.23
C ARG A 93 -4.19 15.55 18.44
N VAL A 94 -5.43 15.09 18.48
CA VAL A 94 -6.58 15.91 18.82
C VAL A 94 -6.65 16.00 20.34
N PHE A 95 -6.35 17.19 20.87
CA PHE A 95 -6.47 17.53 22.28
C PHE A 95 -7.41 18.72 22.46
N ASN A 96 -8.23 18.67 23.51
CA ASN A 96 -9.16 19.74 23.85
C ASN A 96 -9.40 19.74 25.37
N HIS A 97 -9.14 20.86 26.06
CA HIS A 97 -9.23 21.00 27.52
C HIS A 97 -8.50 19.88 28.31
N GLY A 98 -7.28 19.51 27.88
CA GLY A 98 -6.49 18.44 28.53
C GLY A 98 -7.02 17.03 28.32
N MET A 99 -8.04 16.84 27.47
CA MET A 99 -8.51 15.53 27.02
C MET A 99 -8.01 15.23 25.62
N TRP A 100 -7.69 13.97 25.37
CA TRP A 100 -7.25 13.44 24.09
C TRP A 100 -8.40 12.69 23.42
N LEU A 101 -8.70 12.97 22.16
CA LEU A 101 -9.67 12.18 21.41
C LEU A 101 -9.02 10.88 20.92
N ASN A 102 -9.45 9.74 21.46
CA ASN A 102 -9.04 8.43 20.95
C ASN A 102 -9.73 8.17 19.60
N PRO A 103 -8.99 8.11 18.48
CA PRO A 103 -9.59 8.07 17.16
C PRO A 103 -10.14 6.69 16.77
N TYR A 104 -9.85 5.65 17.56
CA TYR A 104 -10.33 4.28 17.32
C TYR A 104 -11.75 4.06 17.85
N ILE A 105 -12.16 4.85 18.84
CA ILE A 105 -13.49 4.74 19.47
C ILE A 105 -14.27 6.06 19.49
N GLY A 106 -13.64 7.18 19.10
CA GLY A 106 -14.29 8.49 19.08
C GLY A 106 -14.60 9.05 20.46
N GLN A 107 -13.83 8.66 21.49
CA GLN A 107 -14.06 9.08 22.86
C GLN A 107 -12.97 10.03 23.34
N TRP A 108 -13.36 11.06 24.07
CA TRP A 108 -12.46 11.97 24.75
C TRP A 108 -11.94 11.32 26.04
N ILE A 109 -10.63 11.13 26.11
CA ILE A 109 -9.91 10.49 27.20
C ILE A 109 -9.25 11.56 28.05
N SER A 110 -9.56 11.57 29.34
CA SER A 110 -8.90 12.44 30.32
C SER A 110 -7.64 11.79 30.89
N GLY A 111 -6.78 12.58 31.55
CA GLY A 111 -5.61 12.06 32.26
C GLY A 111 -4.38 11.80 31.39
N ILE A 112 -4.36 12.27 30.13
CA ILE A 112 -3.15 12.30 29.33
C ILE A 112 -2.31 13.51 29.78
N PRO A 113 -1.13 13.32 30.40
CA PRO A 113 -0.35 14.42 30.92
C PRO A 113 0.19 15.27 29.76
N LEU A 114 0.10 16.60 29.86
CA LEU A 114 0.69 17.55 28.91
C LEU A 114 1.62 18.49 29.68
N GLU A 115 2.75 18.85 29.10
CA GLU A 115 3.68 19.83 29.68
C GLU A 115 3.69 21.08 28.80
N ASN A 116 3.27 22.23 29.35
CA ASN A 116 3.10 23.48 28.60
C ASN A 116 2.26 23.30 27.32
N ASP A 117 1.13 22.60 27.44
CA ASP A 117 0.23 22.23 26.34
C ASP A 117 0.87 21.41 25.21
N LYS A 118 2.03 20.78 25.47
CA LYS A 118 2.73 19.92 24.53
C LYS A 118 2.68 18.46 24.97
N VAL A 119 2.59 17.59 23.97
CA VAL A 119 2.76 16.15 24.14
C VAL A 119 4.22 15.83 24.44
N THR A 120 4.46 15.10 25.52
CA THR A 120 5.77 14.57 25.93
C THR A 120 5.82 13.05 25.83
N LEU A 121 6.97 12.45 26.16
CA LEU A 121 7.09 10.99 26.23
C LEU A 121 6.10 10.38 27.24
N ARG A 122 5.84 11.06 28.36
CA ARG A 122 4.83 10.62 29.35
C ARG A 122 3.41 10.64 28.78
N SER A 123 3.09 11.61 27.92
CA SER A 123 1.80 11.62 27.21
C SER A 123 1.69 10.43 26.27
N ILE A 124 2.76 10.14 25.53
CA ILE A 124 2.82 9.01 24.58
C ILE A 124 2.67 7.68 25.31
N GLU A 125 3.32 7.50 26.47
CA GLU A 125 3.16 6.32 27.32
C GLU A 125 1.72 6.17 27.80
N ALA A 126 1.08 7.25 28.27
CA ALA A 126 -0.31 7.22 28.71
C ALA A 126 -1.29 6.88 27.56
N MET A 127 -1.07 7.47 26.39
CA MET A 127 -1.85 7.18 25.18
C MET A 127 -1.65 5.73 24.71
N ALA A 128 -0.40 5.25 24.69
CA ALA A 128 -0.08 3.87 24.32
C ALA A 128 -0.74 2.87 25.26
N THR A 129 -0.74 3.18 26.57
CA THR A 129 -1.43 2.39 27.59
C THR A 129 -2.93 2.34 27.30
N HIS A 130 -3.56 3.47 27.01
CA HIS A 130 -4.98 3.50 26.63
C HIS A 130 -5.28 2.68 25.37
N LEU A 131 -4.45 2.78 24.34
CA LEU A 131 -4.65 2.05 23.08
C LEU A 131 -4.41 0.55 23.24
N ALA A 132 -3.43 0.14 24.04
CA ALA A 132 -3.17 -1.27 24.34
C ALA A 132 -4.36 -1.97 25.00
N HIS A 133 -5.14 -1.25 25.82
CA HIS A 133 -6.35 -1.77 26.47
C HIS A 133 -7.64 -1.56 25.66
N CYS A 134 -7.55 -0.93 24.48
CA CYS A 134 -8.68 -0.66 23.62
C CYS A 134 -8.80 -1.76 22.56
N GLY A 135 -9.88 -2.55 22.62
CA GLY A 135 -10.12 -3.66 21.68
C GLY A 135 -10.23 -3.19 20.23
N GLU A 136 -10.94 -2.09 20.00
CA GLU A 136 -11.10 -1.48 18.68
C GLU A 136 -9.77 -0.97 18.13
N ALA A 137 -8.88 -0.45 18.98
CA ALA A 137 -7.54 -0.03 18.56
C ALA A 137 -6.72 -1.22 18.06
N GLN A 138 -6.86 -2.42 18.65
CA GLN A 138 -6.14 -3.62 18.19
C GLN A 138 -6.48 -4.01 16.75
N THR A 139 -7.65 -3.61 16.23
CA THR A 139 -8.02 -3.81 14.83
C THR A 139 -7.27 -2.89 13.87
N GLY A 140 -6.63 -1.84 14.38
CA GLY A 140 -5.97 -0.79 13.58
C GLY A 140 -6.95 0.14 12.84
N LYS A 141 -8.27 -0.06 12.99
CA LYS A 141 -9.30 0.72 12.30
C LYS A 141 -9.78 1.89 13.15
N MET A 142 -9.49 3.11 12.71
CA MET A 142 -10.14 4.32 13.25
C MET A 142 -11.62 4.34 12.87
N ILE A 143 -12.43 5.07 13.65
CA ILE A 143 -13.80 5.37 13.23
C ILE A 143 -13.77 6.24 11.95
N GLU A 144 -14.88 6.28 11.23
CA GLU A 144 -14.98 7.01 9.95
C GLU A 144 -14.59 8.49 10.11
N THR A 145 -13.80 8.99 9.16
CA THR A 145 -13.21 10.33 9.22
C THR A 145 -14.24 11.44 9.45
N TYR A 146 -15.39 11.38 8.76
CA TYR A 146 -16.45 12.37 8.96
C TYR A 146 -17.05 12.36 10.38
N LYS A 147 -17.01 11.21 11.08
CA LYS A 147 -17.41 11.11 12.49
C LYS A 147 -16.37 11.74 13.39
N LEU A 148 -15.07 11.54 13.09
CA LEU A 148 -13.98 12.22 13.79
C LEU A 148 -14.08 13.73 13.62
N ASP A 149 -14.28 14.21 12.40
CA ASP A 149 -14.42 15.65 12.11
C ASP A 149 -15.58 16.27 12.89
N ARG A 150 -16.72 15.56 12.98
CA ARG A 150 -17.86 15.99 13.81
C ARG A 150 -17.49 16.03 15.29
N LEU A 151 -16.83 15.00 15.83
CA LEU A 151 -16.42 14.95 17.23
C LEU A 151 -15.37 16.01 17.59
N ILE A 152 -14.49 16.34 16.65
CA ILE A 152 -13.51 17.42 16.77
C ILE A 152 -14.24 18.77 16.82
N ALA A 153 -15.22 18.99 15.93
CA ALA A 153 -16.01 20.21 15.87
C ALA A 153 -16.90 20.39 17.12
N ASP A 154 -17.54 19.32 17.58
CA ASP A 154 -18.40 19.33 18.76
C ASP A 154 -17.60 19.49 20.06
N GLY A 155 -16.32 19.10 20.04
CA GLY A 155 -15.46 19.08 21.21
C GLY A 155 -15.92 18.06 22.27
N PRO A 156 -15.22 18.00 23.41
CA PRO A 156 -15.64 17.17 24.52
C PRO A 156 -16.95 17.70 25.10
N ARG A 157 -17.94 16.82 25.25
CA ARG A 157 -19.17 17.13 26.02
C ARG A 157 -18.80 17.20 27.49
N ILE A 158 -18.29 18.35 27.93
CA ILE A 158 -18.10 18.66 29.33
C ILE A 158 -19.50 18.82 29.91
N ALA A 159 -19.97 17.85 30.68
CA ALA A 159 -21.15 18.05 31.50
C ALA A 159 -20.83 19.22 32.44
N THR A 160 -21.40 20.41 32.14
CA THR A 160 -21.48 21.46 33.14
C THR A 160 -22.29 20.88 34.27
N ARG A 161 -21.59 20.51 35.35
CA ARG A 161 -22.18 20.12 36.61
C ARG A 161 -22.87 21.38 37.13
N ALA A 162 -24.10 21.60 36.68
CA ALA A 162 -25.02 22.49 37.35
C ALA A 162 -25.16 21.93 38.77
N GLN A 163 -24.51 22.58 39.72
CA GLN A 163 -24.85 22.46 41.13
C GLN A 163 -26.29 22.98 41.29
N ALA A 164 -27.26 22.15 40.95
CA ALA A 164 -28.59 22.26 41.52
C ALA A 164 -28.48 21.78 42.97
N LYS A 165 -27.99 22.66 43.86
CA LYS A 165 -28.29 22.54 45.27
C LYS A 165 -29.79 22.84 45.42
N SER A 166 -30.56 21.78 45.57
CA SER A 166 -31.88 21.82 46.16
C SER A 166 -31.77 22.35 47.58
N SER A 167 -32.23 23.57 47.81
CA SER A 167 -32.74 24.00 49.11
C SER A 167 -33.68 25.17 48.89
N GLY A 168 -34.97 24.88 48.81
CA GLY A 168 -36.01 25.88 48.90
C GLY A 168 -36.21 26.31 50.35
N ARG A 169 -36.27 27.62 50.60
CA ARG A 169 -37.33 28.32 51.36
C ARG A 169 -37.05 29.82 51.45
N LEU A 170 -38.11 30.61 51.21
CA LEU A 170 -38.55 31.91 51.78
C LEU A 170 -37.51 32.76 52.55
N SER A 171 -37.46 34.10 52.49
CA SER A 171 -38.45 35.14 52.16
C SER A 171 -37.78 36.55 52.14
N SER A 172 -38.42 37.45 51.39
CA SER A 172 -38.71 38.87 51.68
C SER A 172 -37.64 39.98 51.71
N THR A 173 -38.02 41.04 50.96
CA THR A 173 -37.80 42.49 51.12
C THR A 173 -36.53 43.14 50.56
N GLY A 174 -36.74 44.24 49.83
CA GLY A 174 -35.71 45.24 49.53
C GLY A 174 -35.68 45.76 48.09
N LYS A 175 -36.63 46.63 47.70
CA LYS A 175 -36.48 47.55 46.56
C LYS A 175 -35.31 48.51 46.85
N VAL A 176 -34.42 48.79 45.89
CA VAL A 176 -34.10 50.13 45.33
C VAL A 176 -33.32 49.90 44.02
N GLY A 177 -33.68 50.66 42.98
CA GLY A 177 -33.33 50.38 41.59
C GLY A 177 -32.03 50.97 41.05
N ALA A 178 -31.76 50.60 39.80
CA ALA A 178 -31.03 51.39 38.81
C ALA A 178 -31.25 50.74 37.44
N LYS A 179 -31.55 51.57 36.42
CA LYS A 179 -31.75 51.16 35.02
C LYS A 179 -30.52 50.43 34.46
N PRO A 180 -30.63 49.37 33.64
CA PRO A 180 -29.51 48.91 32.85
C PRO A 180 -29.41 49.76 31.58
N ALA A 181 -28.25 50.38 31.41
CA ALA A 181 -27.82 50.99 30.15
C ALA A 181 -27.63 49.90 29.08
N MET A 182 -27.99 50.25 27.84
CA MET A 182 -27.75 49.44 26.65
C MET A 182 -26.26 49.09 26.52
N ALA A 183 -25.90 47.82 26.72
CA ALA A 183 -24.61 47.28 26.32
C ALA A 183 -24.72 46.79 24.87
N ARG A 184 -23.96 47.45 23.98
CA ARG A 184 -23.73 47.09 22.57
C ARG A 184 -23.37 45.61 22.44
N PRO A 185 -23.82 44.90 21.39
CA PRO A 185 -23.24 43.61 21.06
C PRO A 185 -21.77 43.83 20.69
N VAL A 186 -20.85 43.31 21.52
CA VAL A 186 -19.46 43.13 21.13
C VAL A 186 -19.47 42.07 20.03
N LYS A 187 -19.28 42.50 18.78
CA LYS A 187 -18.89 41.61 17.69
C LYS A 187 -17.52 41.04 18.06
N THR A 188 -17.48 39.88 18.70
CA THR A 188 -16.26 39.10 18.82
C THR A 188 -16.00 38.46 17.47
N ASN A 189 -15.25 39.15 16.63
CA ASN A 189 -14.50 38.54 15.54
C ASN A 189 -13.48 37.57 16.15
N ALA A 190 -13.90 36.37 16.49
CA ALA A 190 -12.99 35.26 16.77
C ALA A 190 -13.01 34.35 15.55
N THR A 191 -12.13 34.67 14.61
CA THR A 191 -11.75 33.80 13.50
C THR A 191 -11.40 32.42 14.08
N PRO A 192 -11.97 31.31 13.60
CA PRO A 192 -11.43 30.00 13.96
C PRO A 192 -9.95 30.00 13.57
N ALA A 193 -9.07 29.65 14.50
CA ALA A 193 -7.66 29.49 14.21
C ALA A 193 -7.53 28.34 13.20
N ARG A 194 -7.53 28.69 11.91
CA ARG A 194 -7.17 27.82 10.81
C ARG A 194 -5.69 27.55 10.98
N LEU A 195 -5.36 26.49 11.72
CA LEU A 195 -4.02 25.92 11.71
C LEU A 195 -3.66 25.72 10.24
N THR A 196 -2.68 26.49 9.81
CA THR A 196 -2.09 26.44 8.48
C THR A 196 -1.81 25.00 8.12
N MET A 197 -2.21 24.57 6.91
CA MET A 197 -1.83 23.26 6.38
C MET A 197 -0.32 23.13 6.54
N LYS A 198 0.14 22.28 7.47
CA LYS A 198 1.57 22.07 7.66
C LYS A 198 2.10 21.38 6.40
N THR A 199 3.14 21.97 5.86
CA THR A 199 3.97 21.41 4.80
C THR A 199 4.32 19.95 5.13
N PRO A 200 4.23 19.00 4.17
CA PRO A 200 4.59 17.61 4.40
C PRO A 200 6.00 17.51 5.00
N THR A 201 6.20 16.60 5.96
CA THR A 201 7.50 16.40 6.60
C THR A 201 8.52 15.87 5.61
N LYS A 202 9.80 16.22 5.77
CA LYS A 202 10.84 15.89 4.78
C LYS A 202 10.76 14.46 4.27
N ARG A 203 10.63 13.45 5.14
CA ARG A 203 10.45 12.04 4.75
C ARG A 203 9.15 11.80 3.94
N GLN A 204 8.00 12.31 4.35
CA GLN A 204 6.75 12.15 3.58
C GLN A 204 6.80 12.89 2.25
N THR A 205 7.41 14.07 2.22
CA THR A 205 7.72 14.82 1.02
C THR A 205 8.65 14.02 0.12
N ASP A 206 9.68 13.36 0.66
CA ASP A 206 10.63 12.53 -0.10
C ASP A 206 9.91 11.30 -0.70
N PHE A 207 9.07 10.60 0.07
CA PHE A 207 8.30 9.46 -0.44
C PHE A 207 7.23 9.89 -1.47
N MET A 208 6.56 11.03 -1.27
CA MET A 208 5.66 11.61 -2.27
C MET A 208 6.40 12.10 -3.52
N GLN A 209 7.60 12.65 -3.37
CA GLN A 209 8.47 13.05 -4.47
C GLN A 209 8.94 11.83 -5.25
N ILE A 210 9.34 10.75 -4.57
CA ILE A 210 9.66 9.46 -5.20
C ILE A 210 8.44 8.93 -5.94
N LYS A 211 7.25 8.94 -5.32
CA LYS A 211 5.99 8.56 -5.99
C LYS A 211 5.79 9.36 -7.28
N GLN A 212 5.86 10.68 -7.20
CA GLN A 212 5.69 11.56 -8.36
C GLN A 212 6.77 11.33 -9.43
N MET A 213 8.01 11.06 -9.02
CA MET A 213 9.11 10.78 -9.93
C MET A 213 8.91 9.45 -10.65
N LEU A 214 8.53 8.39 -9.93
CA LEU A 214 8.21 7.09 -10.51
C LEU A 214 7.01 7.19 -11.46
N ILE A 215 5.92 7.86 -11.06
CA ILE A 215 4.76 8.10 -11.92
C ILE A 215 5.17 8.83 -13.20
N LYS A 216 6.05 9.84 -13.11
CA LYS A 216 6.58 10.56 -14.29
C LYS A 216 7.47 9.68 -15.17
N MET A 217 8.05 8.62 -14.62
CA MET A 217 8.83 7.66 -15.38
C MET A 217 7.96 6.64 -16.11
N LEU A 218 6.71 6.40 -15.70
CA LEU A 218 5.82 5.44 -16.37
C LEU A 218 5.44 5.91 -17.77
N ALA A 219 5.37 4.97 -18.71
CA ALA A 219 5.03 5.30 -20.08
C ALA A 219 3.58 5.77 -20.21
N ARG A 220 3.39 6.80 -21.03
CA ARG A 220 2.07 7.15 -21.55
C ARG A 220 1.80 6.28 -22.78
N PRO A 221 0.60 5.71 -22.93
CA PRO A 221 0.28 4.87 -24.08
C PRO A 221 0.37 5.70 -25.38
N PRO A 222 1.24 5.34 -26.33
CA PRO A 222 1.31 6.00 -27.63
C PRO A 222 0.05 5.69 -28.44
N ARG A 223 -0.21 6.51 -29.47
CA ARG A 223 -1.21 6.16 -30.49
C ARG A 223 -0.58 5.19 -31.46
N VAL A 224 -1.21 4.04 -31.65
CA VAL A 224 -0.78 3.00 -32.56
C VAL A 224 -1.98 2.61 -33.40
N GLU A 225 -1.89 2.80 -34.71
CA GLU A 225 -2.99 2.55 -35.64
C GLU A 225 -3.46 1.08 -35.56
N GLY A 226 -4.77 0.87 -35.44
CA GLY A 226 -5.35 -0.47 -35.31
C GLY A 226 -5.22 -1.08 -33.92
N TYR A 227 -4.69 -0.36 -32.93
CA TYR A 227 -4.58 -0.81 -31.54
C TYR A 227 -5.14 0.21 -30.55
N GLN A 228 -5.78 -0.29 -29.49
CA GLN A 228 -6.15 0.50 -28.32
C GLN A 228 -5.24 0.10 -27.17
N LEU A 229 -4.53 1.07 -26.59
CA LEU A 229 -3.79 0.87 -25.35
C LEU A 229 -4.54 1.52 -24.19
N ILE A 230 -4.71 0.77 -23.10
CA ILE A 230 -5.35 1.24 -21.88
C ILE A 230 -4.44 0.89 -20.72
N VAL A 231 -4.21 1.86 -19.85
CA VAL A 231 -3.41 1.69 -18.64
C VAL A 231 -4.25 2.10 -17.44
N HIS A 232 -4.26 1.25 -16.42
CA HIS A 232 -4.64 1.59 -15.06
C HIS A 232 -3.42 1.40 -14.16
N TYR A 233 -3.13 2.39 -13.33
CA TYR A 233 -2.03 2.31 -12.37
C TYR A 233 -2.46 3.01 -11.09
N GLU A 234 -2.72 2.22 -10.05
CA GLU A 234 -3.25 2.68 -8.78
C GLU A 234 -2.42 2.10 -7.63
N PRO A 235 -1.38 2.83 -7.21
CA PRO A 235 -0.51 2.36 -6.14
C PRO A 235 -1.19 2.49 -4.78
N HIS A 236 -1.10 1.45 -3.97
CA HIS A 236 -1.52 1.41 -2.57
C HIS A 236 -0.54 2.16 -1.67
N SER A 237 0.76 1.98 -1.90
CA SER A 237 1.82 2.63 -1.13
C SER A 237 2.38 3.89 -1.81
N ALA A 238 3.18 4.67 -1.07
CA ALA A 238 3.90 5.80 -1.67
C ALA A 238 4.95 5.34 -2.71
N ILE A 239 5.55 4.18 -2.47
CA ILE A 239 6.43 3.51 -3.42
C ILE A 239 5.71 2.28 -3.89
N SER A 240 5.28 2.28 -5.14
CA SER A 240 4.71 1.11 -5.76
C SER A 240 5.79 0.10 -6.08
N ARG A 241 5.45 -1.18 -5.97
CA ARG A 241 6.30 -2.30 -6.39
C ARG A 241 6.02 -2.68 -7.85
N ASP A 242 4.81 -2.39 -8.32
CA ASP A 242 4.42 -2.52 -9.71
C ASP A 242 5.14 -1.52 -10.62
N PHE A 243 5.55 -2.00 -11.79
CA PHE A 243 6.00 -1.18 -12.89
C PHE A 243 5.44 -1.68 -14.22
N TYR A 244 5.29 -0.77 -15.17
CA TYR A 244 4.99 -1.11 -16.55
C TYR A 244 5.72 -0.17 -17.50
N ASP A 245 5.89 -0.62 -18.73
CA ASP A 245 6.43 0.21 -19.80
C ASP A 245 5.79 -0.11 -21.15
N ILE A 246 5.78 0.89 -22.02
CA ILE A 246 5.31 0.79 -23.39
C ILE A 246 6.35 1.47 -24.27
N ILE A 247 7.16 0.66 -24.95
CA ILE A 247 8.33 1.12 -25.69
C ILE A 247 8.08 0.88 -27.18
N GLN A 248 7.95 1.96 -27.94
CA GLN A 248 7.96 1.89 -29.39
C GLN A 248 9.41 1.75 -29.85
N ILE A 249 9.81 0.54 -30.25
CA ILE A 249 11.18 0.23 -30.69
C ILE A 249 11.44 0.84 -32.07
N ASP A 250 10.44 0.75 -32.95
CA ASP A 250 10.42 1.37 -34.27
C ASP A 250 8.97 1.60 -34.74
N ASP A 251 8.76 1.90 -36.02
CA ASP A 251 7.44 2.19 -36.60
C ASP A 251 6.44 1.03 -36.50
N HIS A 252 6.92 -0.20 -36.30
CA HIS A 252 6.11 -1.41 -36.34
C HIS A 252 6.25 -2.32 -35.12
N HIS A 253 7.23 -2.07 -34.25
CA HIS A 253 7.48 -2.89 -33.09
C HIS A 253 7.18 -2.13 -31.79
N LEU A 254 6.23 -2.67 -31.02
CA LEU A 254 5.85 -2.16 -29.70
C LEU A 254 6.16 -3.20 -28.63
N LEU A 255 7.01 -2.85 -27.68
CA LEU A 255 7.29 -3.67 -26.51
C LEU A 255 6.40 -3.24 -25.35
N LEU A 256 5.63 -4.17 -24.81
CA LEU A 256 4.86 -4.04 -23.59
C LEU A 256 5.55 -4.83 -22.48
N ALA A 257 5.71 -4.23 -21.32
CA ALA A 257 6.23 -4.90 -20.14
C ALA A 257 5.40 -4.52 -18.91
N LEU A 258 5.11 -5.49 -18.06
CA LEU A 258 4.52 -5.29 -16.74
C LEU A 258 5.19 -6.26 -15.77
N GLY A 259 5.55 -5.75 -14.59
CA GLY A 259 6.23 -6.54 -13.58
C GLY A 259 6.03 -6.01 -12.18
N ASP A 260 6.46 -6.81 -11.22
CA ASP A 260 6.49 -6.49 -9.79
C ASP A 260 7.88 -6.83 -9.23
N ILE A 261 8.32 -6.02 -8.26
CA ILE A 261 9.56 -6.19 -7.51
C ILE A 261 9.24 -6.53 -6.06
N THR A 262 9.70 -7.68 -5.58
CA THR A 262 9.58 -8.00 -4.15
C THR A 262 10.48 -7.10 -3.31
N GLY A 263 9.99 -6.69 -2.14
CA GLY A 263 10.68 -5.78 -1.23
C GLY A 263 9.90 -4.49 -0.99
N HIS A 264 10.27 -3.73 0.04
CA HIS A 264 9.54 -2.52 0.45
C HIS A 264 10.48 -1.32 0.68
N GLY A 265 9.94 -0.11 0.47
CA GLY A 265 10.63 1.14 0.76
C GLY A 265 11.52 1.65 -0.38
N PRO A 266 12.46 2.57 -0.10
CA PRO A 266 13.22 3.30 -1.12
C PRO A 266 14.05 2.40 -2.06
N GLY A 267 14.48 1.23 -1.60
CA GLY A 267 15.24 0.29 -2.42
C GLY A 267 14.43 -0.29 -3.58
N SER A 268 13.15 -0.63 -3.37
CA SER A 268 12.30 -1.12 -4.47
C SER A 268 12.02 -0.02 -5.50
N ALA A 269 11.85 1.24 -5.07
CA ALA A 269 11.75 2.37 -5.98
C ALA A 269 12.99 2.52 -6.89
N LEU A 270 14.19 2.36 -6.33
CA LEU A 270 15.43 2.42 -7.09
C LEU A 270 15.51 1.28 -8.10
N MET A 271 15.12 0.07 -7.70
CA MET A 271 15.08 -1.08 -8.60
C MET A 271 14.05 -0.91 -9.72
N VAL A 272 12.87 -0.36 -9.44
CA VAL A 272 11.88 -0.01 -10.48
C VAL A 272 12.47 1.00 -11.46
N ALA A 273 13.07 2.08 -10.95
CA ALA A 273 13.67 3.10 -11.79
C ALA A 273 14.82 2.57 -12.66
N SER A 274 15.70 1.74 -12.08
CA SER A 274 16.80 1.07 -12.78
C SER A 274 16.25 0.15 -13.87
N THR A 275 15.32 -0.75 -13.52
CA THR A 275 14.71 -1.71 -14.46
C THR A 275 14.06 -1.02 -15.66
N LEU A 276 13.27 0.04 -15.42
CA LEU A 276 12.64 0.82 -16.50
C LEU A 276 13.68 1.49 -17.41
N LYS A 277 14.74 2.07 -16.84
CA LYS A 277 15.79 2.74 -17.62
C LYS A 277 16.61 1.75 -18.44
N SER A 278 17.01 0.64 -17.83
CA SER A 278 17.74 -0.44 -18.49
C SER A 278 16.91 -1.06 -19.61
N LEU A 279 15.64 -1.38 -19.36
CA LEU A 279 14.74 -1.93 -20.38
C LEU A 279 14.64 -0.99 -21.58
N ARG A 280 14.44 0.31 -21.36
CA ARG A 280 14.39 1.33 -22.44
C ARG A 280 15.70 1.42 -23.21
N LEU A 281 16.84 1.42 -22.52
CA LEU A 281 18.16 1.51 -23.17
C LEU A 281 18.40 0.29 -24.06
N ILE A 282 18.12 -0.90 -23.53
CA ILE A 282 18.31 -2.19 -24.19
C ILE A 282 17.38 -2.31 -25.40
N ALA A 283 16.09 -2.02 -25.21
CA ALA A 283 15.07 -2.12 -26.26
C ALA A 283 15.30 -1.14 -27.42
N ASN A 284 15.83 0.06 -27.14
CA ASN A 284 16.19 1.04 -28.18
C ASN A 284 17.56 0.76 -28.81
N SER A 285 18.33 -0.21 -28.30
CA SER A 285 19.61 -0.55 -28.90
C SER A 285 19.39 -1.35 -30.19
N LYS A 286 20.16 -1.04 -31.23
CA LYS A 286 20.14 -1.83 -32.49
C LYS A 286 20.75 -3.24 -32.34
N LYS A 287 21.25 -3.58 -31.14
CA LYS A 287 21.94 -4.83 -30.83
C LYS A 287 20.97 -5.97 -30.52
N HIS A 288 19.81 -5.66 -29.93
CA HIS A 288 18.84 -6.67 -29.49
C HIS A 288 17.61 -6.59 -30.40
N ARG A 289 17.28 -7.70 -31.06
CA ARG A 289 16.24 -7.71 -32.10
C ARG A 289 15.02 -8.57 -31.74
N ASP A 290 15.17 -9.49 -30.80
CA ASP A 290 14.09 -10.33 -30.33
C ASP A 290 13.85 -10.21 -28.82
N LEU A 291 12.74 -10.76 -28.38
CA LEU A 291 12.29 -10.64 -27.00
C LEU A 291 13.17 -11.41 -26.00
N ILE A 292 13.76 -12.54 -26.41
CA ILE A 292 14.71 -13.26 -25.54
C ILE A 292 15.92 -12.38 -25.30
N ASP A 293 16.46 -11.77 -26.35
CA ASP A 293 17.65 -10.94 -26.26
C ASP A 293 17.44 -9.73 -25.35
N ILE A 294 16.31 -9.05 -25.49
CA ILE A 294 15.95 -7.89 -24.66
C ILE A 294 15.84 -8.30 -23.20
N VAL A 295 15.08 -9.36 -22.90
CA VAL A 295 14.81 -9.77 -21.51
C VAL A 295 16.06 -10.38 -20.86
N SER A 296 16.90 -11.07 -21.62
CA SER A 296 18.16 -11.63 -21.11
C SER A 296 19.21 -10.56 -20.86
N ALA A 297 19.31 -9.56 -21.76
CA ALA A 297 20.16 -8.41 -21.51
C ALA A 297 19.68 -7.62 -20.27
N LEU A 298 18.36 -7.48 -20.09
CA LEU A 298 17.80 -6.84 -18.90
C LEU A 298 18.18 -7.62 -17.63
N ASN A 299 18.05 -8.94 -17.65
CA ASN A 299 18.46 -9.80 -16.54
C ASN A 299 19.93 -9.57 -16.15
N ASP A 300 20.82 -9.57 -17.13
CA ASP A 300 22.26 -9.42 -16.87
C ASP A 300 22.61 -8.01 -16.37
N ASP A 301 21.85 -6.99 -16.78
CA ASP A 301 22.04 -5.59 -16.37
C ASP A 301 21.54 -5.32 -14.95
N VAL A 302 20.34 -5.82 -14.58
CA VAL A 302 19.75 -5.54 -13.24
C VAL A 302 20.28 -6.45 -12.13
N ARG A 303 20.83 -7.62 -12.48
CA ARG A 303 21.27 -8.63 -11.51
C ARG A 303 22.36 -8.14 -10.54
N PRO A 304 23.43 -7.43 -10.98
CA PRO A 304 24.48 -6.96 -10.07
C PRO A 304 23.97 -6.02 -8.98
N ASP A 305 22.91 -5.26 -9.29
CA ASP A 305 22.30 -4.27 -8.39
C ASP A 305 21.13 -4.86 -7.58
N LEU A 306 20.70 -6.10 -7.88
CA LEU A 306 19.58 -6.74 -7.22
C LEU A 306 19.93 -7.08 -5.77
N MET A 307 19.21 -6.48 -4.82
CA MET A 307 19.35 -6.78 -3.40
C MET A 307 19.02 -8.24 -3.10
N GLN A 308 19.67 -8.81 -2.08
CA GLN A 308 19.70 -10.25 -1.80
C GLN A 308 18.31 -10.91 -1.60
N ASP A 309 17.30 -10.14 -1.17
CA ASP A 309 15.92 -10.58 -0.95
C ASP A 309 14.91 -10.00 -1.98
N CYS A 310 15.40 -9.33 -3.01
CA CYS A 310 14.57 -8.80 -4.09
C CYS A 310 14.49 -9.80 -5.24
N THR A 311 13.30 -9.89 -5.82
CA THR A 311 13.01 -10.67 -7.02
C THR A 311 12.22 -9.77 -7.95
N ILE A 312 12.62 -9.72 -9.21
CA ILE A 312 11.89 -8.97 -10.24
C ILE A 312 11.15 -10.00 -11.09
N THR A 313 9.84 -9.84 -11.17
CA THR A 313 8.96 -10.61 -12.05
C THR A 313 8.57 -9.73 -13.23
N MET A 314 8.40 -10.30 -14.42
CA MET A 314 7.95 -9.55 -15.59
C MET A 314 7.20 -10.43 -16.60
N PHE A 315 6.07 -9.95 -17.11
CA PHE A 315 5.52 -10.42 -18.38
C PHE A 315 5.89 -9.40 -19.47
N ALA A 316 6.40 -9.88 -20.60
CA ALA A 316 6.78 -9.02 -21.72
C ALA A 316 6.18 -9.52 -23.03
N ALA A 317 5.75 -8.58 -23.88
CA ALA A 317 5.19 -8.85 -25.19
C ALA A 317 5.74 -7.88 -26.23
N LEU A 318 6.33 -8.41 -27.29
CA LEU A 318 6.75 -7.69 -28.49
C LEU A 318 5.69 -7.83 -29.57
N ILE A 319 5.03 -6.73 -29.89
CA ILE A 319 3.96 -6.63 -30.89
C ILE A 319 4.55 -6.16 -32.22
N ASP A 320 4.38 -6.95 -33.27
CA ASP A 320 4.59 -6.53 -34.66
C ASP A 320 3.24 -6.04 -35.20
N THR A 321 3.08 -4.70 -35.22
CA THR A 321 1.82 -4.05 -35.57
C THR A 321 1.45 -4.27 -37.03
N ARG A 322 2.46 -4.38 -37.90
CA ARG A 322 2.31 -4.62 -39.34
C ARG A 322 1.86 -6.05 -39.63
N ARG A 323 2.43 -7.04 -38.96
CA ARG A 323 2.05 -8.45 -39.11
C ARG A 323 0.85 -8.86 -38.26
N ARG A 324 0.40 -8.00 -37.34
CA ARG A 324 -0.62 -8.31 -36.32
C ARG A 324 -0.26 -9.60 -35.59
N SER A 325 0.96 -9.64 -35.07
CA SER A 325 1.47 -10.76 -34.30
C SER A 325 2.12 -10.28 -33.02
N MET A 326 2.14 -11.16 -32.03
CA MET A 326 2.78 -10.93 -30.75
C MET A 326 3.72 -12.08 -30.46
N THR A 327 4.94 -11.76 -30.06
CA THR A 327 5.82 -12.69 -29.35
C THR A 327 5.80 -12.29 -27.88
N TYR A 328 5.49 -13.20 -26.98
CA TYR A 328 5.48 -12.93 -25.55
C TYR A 328 6.29 -13.96 -24.77
N LEU A 329 6.73 -13.59 -23.58
CA LEU A 329 7.33 -14.51 -22.61
C LEU A 329 7.04 -14.03 -21.19
N CYS A 330 7.19 -14.94 -20.24
CA CYS A 330 7.10 -14.64 -18.83
C CYS A 330 8.46 -14.86 -18.16
N ALA A 331 8.90 -13.90 -17.36
CA ALA A 331 10.06 -13.97 -16.49
C ALA A 331 9.57 -14.04 -15.03
N GLY A 332 8.95 -15.17 -14.68
CA GLY A 332 8.48 -15.50 -13.33
C GLY A 332 7.32 -14.64 -12.80
N HIS A 333 6.67 -13.86 -13.67
CA HIS A 333 5.39 -13.22 -13.35
C HIS A 333 4.23 -14.23 -13.45
N HIS A 334 3.03 -13.81 -13.04
CA HIS A 334 1.86 -14.62 -13.29
C HIS A 334 1.37 -14.44 -14.76
N PRO A 335 0.57 -15.39 -15.29
CA PRO A 335 0.12 -15.36 -16.68
C PRO A 335 -0.76 -14.15 -17.01
N ALA A 336 -0.53 -13.53 -18.17
CA ALA A 336 -1.46 -12.56 -18.75
C ALA A 336 -2.72 -13.28 -19.28
N ALA A 337 -3.81 -12.53 -19.50
CA ALA A 337 -5.05 -13.05 -20.09
C ALA A 337 -5.21 -12.54 -21.52
N LEU A 338 -5.41 -13.46 -22.47
CA LEU A 338 -5.86 -13.16 -23.82
C LEU A 338 -7.36 -13.38 -23.89
N LEU A 339 -8.07 -12.34 -24.32
CA LEU A 339 -9.51 -12.19 -24.18
C LEU A 339 -10.13 -11.89 -25.55
N ASN A 340 -11.03 -12.74 -26.05
CA ASN A 340 -11.81 -12.48 -27.27
C ASN A 340 -13.01 -13.43 -27.39
N GLN A 341 -14.24 -12.91 -27.37
CA GLN A 341 -15.46 -13.74 -27.51
C GLN A 341 -15.55 -14.51 -28.84
N LYS A 342 -14.84 -14.06 -29.87
CA LYS A 342 -14.86 -14.70 -31.20
C LYS A 342 -13.89 -15.88 -31.32
N ARG A 343 -12.96 -16.04 -30.37
CA ARG A 343 -12.07 -17.20 -30.33
C ARG A 343 -12.80 -18.42 -29.77
N GLU A 344 -12.38 -19.61 -30.20
CA GLU A 344 -12.87 -20.89 -29.65
C GLU A 344 -12.71 -20.97 -28.14
N THR A 345 -11.61 -20.40 -27.62
CA THR A 345 -11.39 -20.20 -26.18
C THR A 345 -11.48 -18.71 -25.87
N PRO A 346 -12.61 -18.21 -25.30
CA PRO A 346 -12.82 -16.78 -25.09
C PRO A 346 -11.85 -16.10 -24.12
N MET A 347 -11.26 -16.89 -23.22
CA MET A 347 -10.20 -16.45 -22.31
C MET A 347 -9.12 -17.53 -22.23
N GLN A 348 -7.90 -17.17 -22.62
CA GLN A 348 -6.73 -18.02 -22.45
C GLN A 348 -5.71 -17.32 -21.55
N GLN A 349 -5.09 -18.07 -20.64
CA GLN A 349 -3.96 -17.57 -19.88
C GLN A 349 -2.65 -17.90 -20.60
N ILE A 350 -1.80 -16.89 -20.78
CA ILE A 350 -0.57 -16.99 -21.57
C ILE A 350 0.66 -16.63 -20.73
N GLY A 351 1.79 -17.27 -20.99
CA GLY A 351 3.05 -17.03 -20.26
C GLY A 351 3.08 -17.70 -18.88
N THR A 352 2.87 -19.01 -18.84
CA THR A 352 2.85 -19.81 -17.60
C THR A 352 4.22 -20.32 -17.16
N GLN A 353 5.27 -20.03 -17.93
CA GLN A 353 6.62 -20.57 -17.71
C GLN A 353 7.68 -19.47 -17.82
N GLY A 354 8.73 -19.63 -17.02
CA GLY A 354 9.96 -18.84 -17.06
C GLY A 354 10.44 -18.44 -15.67
N ALA A 355 11.74 -18.17 -15.54
CA ALA A 355 12.34 -17.80 -14.27
C ALA A 355 12.25 -16.29 -14.02
N THR A 356 12.23 -15.90 -12.75
CA THR A 356 12.30 -14.50 -12.34
C THR A 356 13.66 -13.90 -12.70
N LEU A 357 13.68 -12.61 -13.01
CA LEU A 357 14.91 -11.87 -13.31
C LEU A 357 15.85 -11.85 -12.09
N GLY A 358 17.14 -11.87 -12.37
CA GLY A 358 18.25 -11.77 -11.40
C GLY A 358 18.64 -13.06 -10.70
N LYS A 359 17.92 -14.18 -10.88
CA LYS A 359 18.24 -15.45 -10.21
C LYS A 359 19.22 -16.35 -10.97
N ALA A 360 19.23 -16.27 -12.30
CA ALA A 360 20.13 -17.06 -13.16
C ALA A 360 20.98 -16.14 -14.04
N THR A 361 22.12 -16.61 -14.51
CA THR A 361 23.09 -15.82 -15.29
C THR A 361 23.15 -16.27 -16.74
N GLY A 362 23.27 -15.30 -17.67
CA GLY A 362 23.64 -15.57 -19.07
C GLY A 362 22.80 -16.66 -19.73
N ASP A 363 23.46 -17.69 -20.26
CA ASP A 363 22.83 -18.75 -21.05
C ASP A 363 21.82 -19.58 -20.26
N ASP A 364 22.00 -19.75 -18.95
CA ASP A 364 21.07 -20.52 -18.12
C ASP A 364 19.73 -19.79 -18.01
N PHE A 365 19.76 -18.47 -17.84
CA PHE A 365 18.55 -17.65 -17.86
C PHE A 365 17.88 -17.68 -19.24
N ARG A 366 18.66 -17.53 -20.33
CA ARG A 366 18.13 -17.67 -21.70
C ARG A 366 17.42 -19.00 -21.93
N ARG A 367 17.99 -20.11 -21.45
CA ARG A 367 17.45 -21.47 -21.64
C ARG A 367 16.13 -21.71 -20.93
N VAL A 368 15.82 -20.99 -19.86
CA VAL A 368 14.56 -21.13 -19.13
C VAL A 368 13.46 -20.20 -19.66
N LEU A 369 13.81 -19.22 -20.50
CA LEU A 369 12.81 -18.43 -21.22
C LEU A 369 12.11 -19.27 -22.29
N ARG A 370 10.81 -19.02 -22.46
CA ARG A 370 9.94 -19.74 -23.38
C ARG A 370 9.10 -18.74 -24.17
N PRO A 371 9.65 -18.07 -25.19
CA PRO A 371 8.87 -17.17 -26.01
C PRO A 371 7.86 -17.95 -26.84
N VAL A 372 6.68 -17.37 -26.99
CA VAL A 372 5.62 -17.91 -27.86
C VAL A 372 5.17 -16.80 -28.80
N THR A 373 5.16 -17.10 -30.09
CA THR A 373 4.66 -16.20 -31.12
C THR A 373 3.27 -16.64 -31.56
N MET A 374 2.33 -15.69 -31.63
CA MET A 374 0.98 -15.94 -32.12
C MET A 374 0.45 -14.78 -32.94
N LYS A 375 -0.53 -15.06 -33.81
CA LYS A 375 -1.29 -14.04 -34.52
C LYS A 375 -2.33 -13.43 -33.59
N LEU A 376 -2.45 -12.11 -33.68
CA LEU A 376 -3.52 -11.34 -33.05
C LEU A 376 -4.66 -11.14 -34.05
N GLU A 377 -5.87 -11.35 -33.58
CA GLU A 377 -7.11 -11.18 -34.33
C GLU A 377 -7.83 -9.91 -33.88
N VAL A 378 -8.67 -9.36 -34.76
CA VAL A 378 -9.49 -8.21 -34.39
C VAL A 378 -10.38 -8.59 -33.20
N GLY A 379 -10.40 -7.70 -32.21
CA GLY A 379 -11.14 -7.90 -30.97
C GLY A 379 -10.31 -8.58 -29.87
N ASP A 380 -9.13 -9.11 -30.17
CA ASP A 380 -8.22 -9.62 -29.13
C ASP A 380 -7.86 -8.51 -28.16
N ILE A 381 -7.96 -8.82 -26.87
CA ILE A 381 -7.49 -8.01 -25.77
C ILE A 381 -6.40 -8.81 -25.06
N LEU A 382 -5.15 -8.35 -25.14
CA LEU A 382 -4.10 -8.75 -24.22
C LEU A 382 -4.30 -7.94 -22.94
N LEU A 383 -4.58 -8.62 -21.83
CA LEU A 383 -4.70 -8.04 -20.50
C LEU A 383 -3.51 -8.50 -19.64
N MET A 384 -2.54 -7.60 -19.45
CA MET A 384 -1.47 -7.75 -18.47
C MET A 384 -1.91 -7.06 -17.19
N TYR A 385 -1.66 -7.68 -16.03
CA TYR A 385 -2.14 -7.18 -14.75
C TYR A 385 -1.15 -7.52 -13.63
N SER A 386 -1.21 -6.78 -12.52
CA SER A 386 -0.51 -7.14 -11.28
C SER A 386 -1.40 -7.99 -10.37
N ASP A 387 -0.78 -8.60 -9.36
CA ASP A 387 -1.46 -9.51 -8.45
C ASP A 387 -2.42 -8.81 -7.48
N GLY A 388 -2.26 -7.51 -7.26
CA GLY A 388 -3.20 -6.71 -6.47
C GLY A 388 -4.63 -6.70 -7.01
N LEU A 389 -4.86 -7.05 -8.29
CA LEU A 389 -6.22 -7.24 -8.81
C LEU A 389 -6.95 -8.45 -8.25
N PHE A 390 -6.24 -9.44 -7.71
CA PHE A 390 -6.84 -10.65 -7.15
C PHE A 390 -6.39 -10.98 -5.73
N GLN A 391 -5.32 -10.36 -5.23
CA GLN A 391 -4.87 -10.46 -3.83
C GLN A 391 -5.46 -9.36 -2.93
N VAL A 392 -6.25 -8.43 -3.48
CA VAL A 392 -6.94 -7.43 -2.65
C VAL A 392 -7.82 -8.11 -1.59
N GLN A 393 -7.72 -7.63 -0.35
CA GLN A 393 -8.32 -8.28 0.81
C GLN A 393 -9.61 -7.59 1.28
N ASP A 394 -10.60 -8.38 1.70
CA ASP A 394 -11.77 -7.89 2.40
C ASP A 394 -11.48 -7.56 3.88
N ALA A 395 -12.50 -7.11 4.61
CA ALA A 395 -12.39 -6.81 6.04
C ALA A 395 -12.00 -8.01 6.93
N ARG A 396 -12.12 -9.23 6.42
CA ARG A 396 -11.75 -10.49 7.08
C ARG A 396 -10.38 -11.01 6.62
N LYS A 397 -9.65 -10.23 5.83
CA LYS A 397 -8.37 -10.59 5.19
C LYS A 397 -8.49 -11.71 4.15
N ALA A 398 -9.68 -11.97 3.62
CA ALA A 398 -9.86 -12.92 2.54
C ALA A 398 -9.57 -12.23 1.19
N GLU A 399 -8.68 -12.82 0.39
CA GLU A 399 -8.37 -12.33 -0.95
C GLU A 399 -9.59 -12.43 -1.89
N TYR A 400 -9.68 -11.51 -2.86
CA TYR A 400 -10.70 -11.55 -3.90
C TYR A 400 -10.66 -12.87 -4.67
N GLY A 401 -9.44 -13.29 -5.02
CA GLY A 401 -9.15 -14.58 -5.62
C GLY A 401 -9.08 -14.52 -7.15
N ARG A 402 -8.04 -15.17 -7.69
CA ARG A 402 -7.71 -15.14 -9.13
C ARG A 402 -8.84 -15.62 -10.04
N PHE A 403 -9.59 -16.65 -9.64
CA PHE A 403 -10.70 -17.16 -10.45
C PHE A 403 -11.89 -16.20 -10.52
N LYS A 404 -12.16 -15.42 -9.46
CA LYS A 404 -13.21 -14.39 -9.50
C LYS A 404 -12.81 -13.23 -10.41
N PHE A 405 -11.56 -12.79 -10.30
CA PHE A 405 -10.98 -11.80 -11.22
C PHE A 405 -11.12 -12.22 -12.69
N LEU A 406 -10.66 -13.42 -13.04
CA LEU A 406 -10.76 -13.93 -14.41
C LEU A 406 -12.22 -14.12 -14.85
N GLY A 407 -13.08 -14.59 -13.95
CA GLY A 407 -14.52 -14.70 -14.18
C GLY A 407 -15.17 -13.34 -14.50
N SER A 408 -14.76 -12.28 -13.80
CA SER A 408 -15.20 -10.91 -14.09
C SER A 408 -14.73 -10.44 -15.47
N CYS A 409 -13.49 -10.74 -15.87
CA CYS A 409 -13.02 -10.44 -17.22
C CYS A 409 -13.91 -11.11 -18.28
N VAL A 410 -14.21 -12.40 -18.11
CA VAL A 410 -15.07 -13.17 -19.04
C VAL A 410 -16.49 -12.61 -19.09
N ALA A 411 -17.07 -12.29 -17.93
CA ALA A 411 -18.42 -11.73 -17.83
C ALA A 411 -18.58 -10.38 -18.55
N ASN A 412 -17.47 -9.65 -18.75
CA ASN A 412 -17.45 -8.31 -19.34
C ASN A 412 -16.86 -8.26 -20.76
N LEU A 413 -16.49 -9.40 -21.35
CA LEU A 413 -15.84 -9.48 -22.68
C LEU A 413 -16.59 -8.79 -23.84
N GLY A 414 -17.92 -8.66 -23.75
CA GLY A 414 -18.75 -8.02 -24.78
C GLY A 414 -18.79 -6.49 -24.69
N ARG A 415 -18.23 -5.91 -23.63
CA ARG A 415 -18.23 -4.47 -23.39
C ARG A 415 -17.08 -3.78 -24.14
N PRO A 416 -17.16 -2.45 -24.35
CA PRO A 416 -16.00 -1.65 -24.67
C PRO A 416 -14.84 -1.93 -23.69
N CYS A 417 -13.60 -1.98 -24.19
CA CYS A 417 -12.43 -2.41 -23.42
C CYS A 417 -12.22 -1.58 -22.14
N ASN A 418 -12.47 -0.28 -22.20
CA ASN A 418 -12.45 0.63 -21.06
C ASN A 418 -13.51 0.28 -20.02
N GLU A 419 -14.72 -0.09 -20.44
CA GLU A 419 -15.79 -0.50 -19.53
C GLU A 419 -15.52 -1.87 -18.90
N LEU A 420 -14.94 -2.81 -19.66
CA LEU A 420 -14.47 -4.09 -19.13
C LEU A 420 -13.46 -3.86 -18.01
N ILE A 421 -12.43 -3.06 -18.27
CA ILE A 421 -11.38 -2.74 -17.30
C ILE A 421 -11.98 -2.05 -16.07
N ASN A 422 -12.85 -1.05 -16.27
CA ASN A 422 -13.51 -0.36 -15.17
C ASN A 422 -14.36 -1.32 -14.30
N GLN A 423 -15.11 -2.24 -14.92
CA GLN A 423 -15.93 -3.19 -14.18
C GLN A 423 -15.07 -4.18 -13.38
N VAL A 424 -13.99 -4.70 -13.96
CA VAL A 424 -13.06 -5.61 -13.28
C VAL A 424 -12.39 -4.93 -12.09
N LEU A 425 -12.00 -3.66 -12.24
CA LEU A 425 -11.49 -2.85 -11.14
C LEU A 425 -12.53 -2.61 -10.05
N GLU A 426 -13.76 -2.29 -10.43
CA GLU A 426 -14.86 -2.05 -9.49
C GLU A 426 -15.21 -3.31 -8.69
N ASP A 427 -15.19 -4.48 -9.32
CA ASP A 427 -15.44 -5.76 -8.65
C ASP A 427 -14.36 -6.05 -7.58
N ALA A 428 -13.09 -5.82 -7.92
CA ALA A 428 -11.97 -5.97 -6.98
C ALA A 428 -12.07 -4.95 -5.82
N LYS A 429 -12.36 -3.67 -6.12
CA LYS A 429 -12.54 -2.62 -5.12
C LYS A 429 -13.76 -2.86 -4.23
N SER A 430 -14.84 -3.39 -4.79
CA SER A 430 -16.06 -3.74 -4.07
C SER A 430 -15.80 -4.87 -3.08
N HIS A 431 -15.05 -5.91 -3.48
CA HIS A 431 -14.60 -6.96 -2.57
C HIS A 431 -13.78 -6.38 -1.40
N ALA A 432 -12.91 -5.41 -1.70
CA ALA A 432 -12.07 -4.73 -0.72
C ALA A 432 -12.81 -3.73 0.20
N GLY A 433 -14.10 -3.48 -0.02
CA GLY A 433 -14.85 -2.43 0.67
C GLY A 433 -14.28 -1.01 0.41
N GLY A 434 -13.70 -0.80 -0.77
CA GLY A 434 -13.12 0.48 -1.20
C GLY A 434 -11.73 0.81 -0.65
N ARG A 435 -11.06 -0.12 0.04
CA ARG A 435 -9.70 0.08 0.58
C ARG A 435 -8.73 -0.86 -0.13
N LEU A 436 -7.78 -0.29 -0.86
CA LEU A 436 -6.71 -1.09 -1.45
C LEU A 436 -5.80 -1.61 -0.35
N SER A 437 -5.40 -2.87 -0.48
CA SER A 437 -4.31 -3.48 0.29
C SER A 437 -3.05 -3.70 -0.56
N GLU A 438 -3.18 -3.62 -1.89
CA GLU A 438 -2.13 -3.91 -2.86
C GLU A 438 -2.14 -2.87 -3.99
N ASP A 439 -1.01 -2.72 -4.67
CA ASP A 439 -0.92 -1.94 -5.90
C ASP A 439 -1.74 -2.62 -7.00
N MET A 440 -2.50 -1.84 -7.78
CA MET A 440 -3.29 -2.38 -8.88
C MET A 440 -2.85 -1.77 -10.21
N THR A 441 -2.30 -2.62 -11.06
CA THR A 441 -1.83 -2.22 -12.38
C THR A 441 -2.49 -3.08 -13.46
N ILE A 442 -2.99 -2.42 -14.51
CA ILE A 442 -3.46 -3.05 -15.74
C ILE A 442 -2.76 -2.39 -16.91
N LEU A 443 -2.20 -3.19 -17.80
CA LEU A 443 -1.78 -2.78 -19.13
C LEU A 443 -2.54 -3.65 -20.15
N ALA A 444 -3.46 -3.01 -20.88
CA ALA A 444 -4.27 -3.68 -21.88
C ALA A 444 -3.95 -3.18 -23.29
N LEU A 445 -3.83 -4.12 -24.23
CA LEU A 445 -3.77 -3.86 -25.67
C LEU A 445 -4.94 -4.55 -26.34
N ARG A 446 -5.79 -3.80 -27.04
CA ARG A 446 -6.87 -4.32 -27.87
C ARG A 446 -6.57 -4.13 -29.34
N VAL A 447 -6.77 -5.16 -30.16
CA VAL A 447 -6.74 -5.05 -31.61
C VAL A 447 -8.08 -4.54 -32.12
N LYS A 448 -8.07 -3.43 -32.87
CA LYS A 448 -9.25 -2.84 -33.48
C LYS A 448 -9.39 -3.30 -34.95
N GLU A 449 -10.61 -3.22 -35.47
CA GLU A 449 -10.81 -3.08 -36.91
C GLU A 449 -10.17 -1.74 -37.35
N GLY A 450 -9.64 -1.65 -38.57
CA GLY A 450 -8.79 -0.55 -39.05
C GLY A 450 -9.36 0.87 -38.83
N ALA A 451 -8.53 1.90 -39.06
CA ALA A 451 -8.75 3.30 -38.71
C ALA A 451 -10.12 3.89 -39.14
N GLN A 452 -11.16 3.69 -38.33
CA GLN A 452 -12.40 4.45 -38.42
C GLN A 452 -12.88 4.84 -37.02
N GLY A 453 -12.89 6.15 -36.75
CA GLY A 453 -13.53 6.76 -35.59
C GLY A 453 -12.60 6.96 -34.39
N SER A 454 -12.33 8.24 -34.07
CA SER A 454 -11.59 8.77 -32.91
C SER A 454 -10.78 7.73 -32.13
N ASP A 455 -9.47 7.63 -32.42
CA ASP A 455 -8.52 6.85 -31.63
C ASP A 455 -8.41 7.42 -30.21
N ILE A 456 -9.32 6.99 -29.35
CA ILE A 456 -9.28 7.28 -27.92
C ILE A 456 -8.31 6.26 -27.31
N THR A 457 -7.03 6.62 -27.27
CA THR A 457 -6.13 6.12 -26.23
C THR A 457 -6.59 6.76 -24.92
N SER A 458 -7.14 5.96 -24.02
CA SER A 458 -7.57 6.45 -22.71
C SER A 458 -6.45 6.21 -21.72
N PHE A 459 -5.72 7.27 -21.39
CA PHE A 459 -4.94 7.36 -20.17
C PHE A 459 -5.77 8.16 -19.18
N ASN A 460 -6.33 7.50 -18.17
CA ASN A 460 -7.20 8.20 -17.24
C ASN A 460 -6.34 8.89 -16.16
N GLU A 461 -6.04 10.18 -16.38
CA GLU A 461 -5.27 11.01 -15.44
C GLU A 461 -6.03 11.29 -14.12
N SER A 462 -7.35 11.09 -14.06
CA SER A 462 -8.14 11.35 -12.84
C SER A 462 -7.73 10.47 -11.66
N TRP A 463 -7.01 9.38 -11.92
CA TRP A 463 -6.48 8.44 -10.92
C TRP A 463 -5.05 8.76 -10.46
N LEU A 464 -4.34 9.70 -11.09
CA LEU A 464 -3.01 10.17 -10.66
C LEU A 464 -3.07 11.11 -9.43
N GLY A 465 -4.21 11.12 -8.75
CA GLY A 465 -4.54 12.05 -7.69
C GLY A 465 -5.06 13.36 -8.27
N LYS A 466 -6.32 13.69 -7.98
CA LYS A 466 -6.75 15.08 -8.00
C LYS A 466 -5.85 15.86 -7.04
N THR A 467 -4.89 16.60 -7.58
CA THR A 467 -4.38 17.78 -6.91
C THR A 467 -5.54 18.79 -6.91
N GLN A 468 -6.41 18.74 -5.91
CA GLN A 468 -7.22 19.91 -5.59
C GLN A 468 -6.26 20.97 -5.06
N MET A 469 -5.69 21.76 -5.97
CA MET A 469 -5.31 23.12 -5.65
C MET A 469 -6.61 23.93 -5.64
N SER A 470 -7.14 24.17 -4.45
CA SER A 470 -8.01 25.30 -4.13
C SER A 470 -7.82 25.71 -2.68
#